data_AF-I2JIG4-F1
#
_entry.id   AF-I2JIG4-F1
#
_cell.length_a   1.000
_cell.length_b   1.000
_cell.length_c   1.000
_cell.angle_alpha   90.00
_cell.angle_beta   90.00
_cell.angle_gamma   90.00
#
_symmetry.space_group_name_H-M   'P 1'
#
loop_
_entity.id
_entity.type
_entity.pdbx_description
1 polymer ?
#
loop_
_entity_poly.entity_id
_entity_poly.type
_entity_poly.pdbx_seq_one_letter_code
_entity_poly.pdbx_strand_id
1 'polypeptide(L)'
;MKGKGDNGWVSASDIGRAEFCPKYLEHRNNGAQVGAHAIAARKIGEMGHDQLNRQVSDSRCYIASHLYGPHDHRTEILRGFRDRRLMSAASGRILVATYYRLSPFVVRLCRRLPVIDRLVKPVVDRVVAIARRESE
;
A
#
# COMPACT_ATOMS: atom_id res chain seq x y z
N MET A 1 18.16 -25.29 17.02
CA MET A 1 18.17 -23.82 17.15
C MET A 1 16.97 -23.40 18.00
N LYS A 2 17.20 -22.83 19.18
CA LYS A 2 16.20 -22.47 20.18
C LYS A 2 15.52 -21.15 19.78
N GLY A 3 14.24 -21.18 19.40
CA GLY A 3 13.41 -19.98 19.24
C GLY A 3 13.10 -19.39 20.61
N LYS A 4 13.96 -18.49 21.08
CA LYS A 4 13.77 -17.68 22.29
C LYS A 4 13.30 -16.31 21.82
N GLY A 5 12.08 -15.90 22.17
CA GLY A 5 11.69 -14.49 22.07
C GLY A 5 10.23 -14.25 21.73
N ASP A 6 9.32 -14.57 22.64
CA ASP A 6 7.92 -14.22 22.50
C ASP A 6 7.54 -13.51 23.81
N ASN A 7 7.38 -12.19 23.77
CA ASN A 7 7.03 -11.36 24.93
C ASN A 7 5.58 -11.60 25.42
N GLY A 8 5.10 -12.85 25.39
CA GLY A 8 3.70 -13.23 25.65
C GLY A 8 2.72 -12.87 24.54
N TRP A 9 3.18 -12.38 23.39
CA TRP A 9 2.32 -11.99 22.27
C TRP A 9 1.94 -13.19 21.41
N VAL A 10 0.64 -13.32 21.13
CA VAL A 10 0.08 -14.34 20.24
C VAL A 10 -0.50 -13.63 19.01
N SER A 11 -0.15 -14.09 17.81
CA SER A 11 -0.70 -13.49 16.58
C SER A 11 -2.17 -13.88 16.37
N ALA A 12 -2.94 -13.06 15.66
CA ALA A 12 -4.32 -13.38 15.31
C ALA A 12 -4.43 -14.73 14.57
N SER A 13 -3.46 -15.05 13.71
CA SER A 13 -3.40 -16.34 13.02
C SER A 13 -3.13 -17.52 13.95
N ASP A 14 -2.40 -17.31 15.05
CA ASP A 14 -2.16 -18.35 16.04
C ASP A 14 -3.39 -18.62 16.90
N ILE A 15 -4.16 -17.58 17.23
CA ILE A 15 -5.45 -17.72 17.92
C ILE A 15 -6.42 -18.54 17.05
N GLY A 16 -6.54 -18.21 15.76
CA GLY A 16 -7.40 -18.97 14.85
C GLY A 16 -6.98 -20.44 14.69
N ARG A 17 -5.68 -20.74 14.78
CA ARG A 17 -5.20 -22.14 14.79
C ARG A 17 -5.48 -22.84 16.13
N ALA A 18 -5.40 -22.12 17.24
CA ALA A 18 -5.71 -22.64 18.56
C ALA A 18 -7.21 -22.94 18.76
N GLU A 19 -8.08 -22.22 18.04
CA GLU A 19 -9.53 -22.51 18.00
C GLU A 19 -9.81 -23.91 17.43
N PHE A 20 -9.12 -24.28 16.35
CA PHE A 20 -9.25 -25.62 15.76
C PHE A 20 -8.54 -26.70 16.58
N CYS A 21 -7.35 -26.39 17.12
CA CYS A 21 -6.54 -27.33 17.90
C CYS A 21 -6.15 -26.70 19.27
N PRO A 22 -6.82 -27.08 20.37
CA PRO A 22 -6.62 -26.45 21.69
C PRO A 22 -5.17 -26.48 22.20
N LYS A 23 -4.38 -27.48 21.79
CA LYS A 23 -2.97 -27.66 22.21
C LYS A 23 -1.96 -27.10 21.21
N TYR A 24 -2.40 -26.42 20.15
CA TYR A 24 -1.52 -25.90 19.08
C TYR A 24 -0.38 -25.03 19.62
N LEU A 25 -0.69 -24.07 20.51
CA LEU A 25 0.30 -23.13 21.05
C LEU A 25 1.37 -23.84 21.87
N GLU A 26 0.98 -24.81 22.69
CA GLU A 26 1.91 -25.60 23.50
C GLU A 26 2.84 -26.44 22.63
N HIS A 27 2.30 -27.12 21.61
CA HIS A 27 3.11 -27.87 20.66
C HIS A 27 4.09 -26.96 19.91
N ARG A 28 3.65 -25.77 19.48
CA ARG A 28 4.52 -24.80 18.81
C ARG A 28 5.65 -24.31 19.73
N ASN A 29 5.33 -23.98 20.97
CA ASN A 29 6.31 -23.53 21.97
C ASN A 29 7.31 -24.64 22.34
N ASN A 30 6.87 -25.89 22.31
CA ASN A 30 7.71 -27.08 22.48
C ASN A 30 8.55 -27.41 21.22
N GLY A 31 8.46 -26.62 20.16
CA GLY A 31 9.27 -26.74 18.96
C GLY A 31 8.71 -27.69 17.91
N ALA A 32 7.42 -28.03 17.96
CA ALA A 32 6.77 -28.78 16.89
C ALA A 32 6.96 -28.09 15.54
N GLN A 33 7.43 -28.83 14.55
CA GLN A 33 7.68 -28.29 13.22
C GLN A 33 6.49 -28.53 12.30
N VAL A 34 6.24 -27.54 11.45
CA VAL A 34 5.19 -27.61 10.44
C VAL A 34 5.66 -28.54 9.32
N GLY A 35 4.79 -29.45 8.86
CA GLY A 35 5.11 -30.39 7.79
C GLY A 35 5.40 -29.68 6.45
N ALA A 36 6.21 -30.32 5.60
CA ALA A 36 6.61 -29.77 4.30
C ALA A 36 5.42 -29.39 3.40
N HIS A 37 4.35 -30.19 3.41
CA HIS A 37 3.13 -29.92 2.65
C HIS A 37 2.46 -28.59 3.08
N ALA A 38 2.35 -28.34 4.39
CA ALA A 38 1.75 -27.11 4.91
C ALA A 38 2.61 -25.88 4.61
N ILE A 39 3.95 -26.01 4.62
CA ILE A 39 4.87 -24.94 4.20
C ILE A 39 4.65 -24.61 2.71
N ALA A 40 4.56 -25.62 1.85
CA ALA A 40 4.33 -25.43 0.41
C ALA A 40 2.98 -24.74 0.15
N ALA A 41 1.90 -25.19 0.79
CA ALA A 41 0.58 -24.58 0.67
C ALA A 41 0.57 -23.11 1.13
N ARG A 42 1.22 -22.79 2.26
CA ARG A 42 1.35 -21.41 2.75
C ARG A 42 2.07 -20.53 1.74
N LYS A 43 3.16 -21.02 1.14
CA LYS A 43 3.94 -20.27 0.15
C LYS A 43 3.10 -19.91 -1.08
N ILE A 44 2.22 -20.81 -1.53
CA ILE A 44 1.29 -20.53 -2.63
C ILE A 44 0.31 -19.41 -2.26
N GLY A 45 -0.28 -19.46 -1.07
CA GLY A 45 -1.15 -18.39 -0.58
C GLY A 45 -0.42 -17.05 -0.46
N GLU A 46 0.81 -17.06 0.05
CA GLU A 46 1.67 -15.88 0.21
C GLU A 46 1.97 -15.21 -1.15
N MET A 47 2.26 -15.99 -2.19
CA MET A 47 2.42 -15.47 -3.56
C MET A 47 1.15 -14.82 -4.12
N GLY A 48 -0.03 -15.40 -3.84
CA GLY A 48 -1.31 -14.83 -4.25
C GLY A 48 -1.62 -13.49 -3.54
N HIS A 49 -1.38 -13.43 -2.24
CA HIS A 49 -1.52 -12.19 -1.46
C HIS A 49 -0.55 -11.10 -1.93
N ASP A 50 0.69 -11.44 -2.26
CA ASP A 50 1.67 -10.49 -2.78
C ASP A 50 1.26 -9.89 -4.12
N GLN A 51 0.68 -10.69 -5.02
CA GLN A 51 0.19 -10.21 -6.30
C GLN A 51 -0.96 -9.21 -6.12
N LEU A 52 -1.95 -9.54 -5.27
CA LEU A 52 -3.05 -8.64 -4.92
C LEU A 52 -2.55 -7.35 -4.27
N ASN A 53 -1.63 -7.47 -3.30
CA ASN A 53 -1.06 -6.31 -2.62
C ASN A 53 -0.32 -5.38 -3.58
N ARG A 54 0.39 -5.91 -4.60
CA ARG A 54 1.03 -5.08 -5.63
C ARG A 54 0.03 -4.34 -6.50
N GLN A 55 -1.11 -4.95 -6.83
CA GLN A 55 -2.17 -4.29 -7.59
C GLN A 55 -2.83 -3.16 -6.79
N VAL A 56 -3.14 -3.39 -5.51
CA VAL A 56 -3.73 -2.36 -4.62
C VAL A 56 -2.72 -1.25 -4.27
N SER A 57 -1.44 -1.61 -4.23
CA SER A 57 -0.31 -0.71 -3.96
C SER A 57 -0.20 0.47 -4.94
N ASP A 58 -0.65 0.30 -6.18
CA ASP A 58 -0.48 1.32 -7.22
C ASP A 58 -1.50 2.46 -7.11
N SER A 59 -2.43 2.45 -6.15
CA SER A 59 -3.41 3.53 -5.95
C SER A 59 -2.85 4.75 -5.17
N ARG A 60 -1.55 4.80 -4.86
CA ARG A 60 -0.98 5.81 -3.94
C ARG A 60 -0.63 7.14 -4.62
N CYS A 61 -1.52 8.12 -4.62
CA CYS A 61 -1.18 9.51 -4.98
C CYS A 61 -0.54 10.28 -3.80
N TYR A 62 0.77 10.14 -3.60
CA TYR A 62 1.52 10.74 -2.47
C TYR A 62 1.30 12.25 -2.25
N ILE A 63 1.36 13.08 -3.30
CA ILE A 63 1.21 14.54 -3.16
C ILE A 63 -0.25 14.91 -2.84
N ALA A 64 -1.21 14.31 -3.55
CA ALA A 64 -2.63 14.56 -3.32
C ALA A 64 -3.09 14.08 -1.92
N SER A 65 -2.64 12.90 -1.49
CA SER A 65 -2.92 12.38 -0.15
C SER A 65 -2.33 13.26 0.96
N HIS A 66 -1.21 13.94 0.70
CA HIS A 66 -0.62 14.89 1.66
C HIS A 66 -1.43 16.19 1.75
N LEU A 67 -1.91 16.71 0.61
CA LEU A 67 -2.59 18.02 0.55
C LEU A 67 -4.08 17.97 0.91
N TYR A 68 -4.80 16.94 0.48
CA TYR A 68 -6.26 16.81 0.68
C TYR A 68 -6.62 15.67 1.63
N GLY A 69 -5.78 14.64 1.71
CA GLY A 69 -6.06 13.42 2.45
C GLY A 69 -6.26 12.21 1.53
N PRO A 70 -6.05 10.99 2.05
CA PRO A 70 -6.06 9.76 1.24
C PRO A 70 -7.44 9.34 0.70
N HIS A 71 -8.52 9.78 1.37
CA HIS A 71 -9.92 9.48 1.06
C HIS A 71 -10.70 10.71 0.56
N ASP A 72 -10.01 11.77 0.15
CA ASP A 72 -10.66 12.93 -0.43
C ASP A 72 -11.11 12.64 -1.87
N HIS A 73 -12.31 13.10 -2.24
CA HIS A 73 -12.88 12.94 -3.57
C HIS A 73 -11.98 13.50 -4.68
N ARG A 74 -11.23 14.59 -4.44
CA ARG A 74 -10.26 15.14 -5.40
C ARG A 74 -9.13 14.15 -5.68
N THR A 75 -8.67 13.43 -4.66
CA THR A 75 -7.65 12.39 -4.79
C THR A 75 -8.18 11.21 -5.62
N GLU A 76 -9.44 10.84 -5.45
CA GLU A 76 -10.08 9.77 -6.25
C GLU A 76 -10.22 10.14 -7.73
N ILE A 77 -10.61 11.40 -8.03
CA ILE A 77 -10.65 11.90 -9.42
C ILE A 77 -9.28 11.81 -10.08
N LEU A 78 -8.21 12.22 -9.38
CA LEU A 78 -6.85 12.13 -9.90
C LEU A 78 -6.41 10.68 -10.16
N ARG A 79 -6.78 9.74 -9.29
CA ARG A 79 -6.54 8.30 -9.49
C ARG A 79 -7.24 7.81 -10.76
N GLY A 80 -8.52 8.14 -10.94
CA GLY A 80 -9.28 7.76 -12.13
C GLY A 80 -8.70 8.34 -13.42
N PHE A 81 -8.30 9.62 -13.41
CA PHE A 81 -7.64 10.26 -14.55
C PHE A 81 -6.30 9.60 -14.91
N ARG A 82 -5.49 9.26 -13.90
CA ARG A 82 -4.24 8.52 -14.09
C ARG A 82 -4.50 7.17 -14.76
N ASP A 83 -5.44 6.40 -14.23
CA ASP A 83 -5.69 5.03 -14.68
C ASP A 83 -6.30 5.00 -16.09
N ARG A 84 -7.18 5.95 -16.43
CA ARG A 84 -7.82 6.03 -17.76
C ARG A 84 -6.93 6.65 -18.84
N ARG A 85 -6.21 7.73 -18.54
CA ARG A 85 -5.49 8.54 -19.54
C ARG A 85 -3.97 8.40 -19.50
N LEU A 86 -3.37 8.37 -18.31
CA LEU A 86 -1.90 8.31 -18.21
C LEU A 86 -1.39 6.89 -18.42
N MET A 87 -2.12 5.86 -18.01
CA MET A 87 -1.71 4.47 -18.23
C MET A 87 -1.90 4.00 -19.67
N SER A 88 -2.87 4.56 -20.41
CA SER A 88 -3.11 4.24 -21.81
C SER A 88 -2.03 4.81 -22.75
N ALA A 89 -1.41 5.94 -22.39
CA ALA A 89 -0.31 6.55 -23.16
C ALA A 89 1.08 6.13 -22.66
N ALA A 90 2.03 5.87 -23.58
CA ALA A 90 3.42 5.57 -23.23
C ALA A 90 4.11 6.76 -22.52
N SER A 91 3.83 8.00 -22.96
CA SER A 91 4.30 9.22 -22.32
C SER A 91 3.71 9.41 -20.91
N GLY A 92 2.44 9.04 -20.73
CA GLY A 92 1.76 9.09 -19.44
C GLY A 92 2.41 8.13 -18.42
N ARG A 93 2.79 6.91 -18.84
CA ARG A 93 3.53 5.96 -17.97
C ARG A 93 4.86 6.51 -17.46
N ILE A 94 5.61 7.22 -18.32
CA ILE A 94 6.88 7.88 -17.91
C ILE A 94 6.60 9.01 -16.92
N LEU A 95 5.55 9.80 -17.14
CA LEU A 95 5.14 10.87 -16.23
C LEU A 95 4.77 10.30 -14.85
N VAL A 96 3.96 9.24 -14.81
CA VAL A 96 3.57 8.56 -13.56
C VAL A 96 4.81 8.02 -12.84
N ALA A 97 5.73 7.35 -13.55
CA ALA A 97 6.95 6.83 -12.95
C ALA A 97 7.83 7.94 -12.36
N THR A 98 7.94 9.07 -13.05
CA THR A 98 8.69 10.25 -12.59
C THR A 98 8.02 10.88 -11.37
N TYR A 99 6.69 11.01 -11.40
CA TYR A 99 5.89 11.47 -10.27
C TYR A 99 6.14 10.60 -9.03
N TYR A 100 6.07 9.28 -9.14
CA TYR A 100 6.28 8.38 -8.01
C TYR A 100 7.71 8.43 -7.47
N ARG A 101 8.71 8.62 -8.33
CA ARG A 101 10.11 8.79 -7.91
C ARG A 101 10.36 10.11 -7.18
N LEU A 102 9.77 11.21 -7.64
CA LEU A 102 9.98 12.54 -7.07
C LEU A 102 9.09 12.82 -5.86
N SER A 103 7.88 12.24 -5.83
CA SER A 103 6.89 12.49 -4.79
C SER A 103 7.39 12.29 -3.34
N PRO A 104 8.17 11.24 -2.96
CA PRO A 104 8.65 11.12 -1.58
C PRO A 104 9.60 12.26 -1.17
N PHE A 105 10.36 12.80 -2.12
CA PHE A 105 11.23 13.95 -1.86
C PHE A 105 10.41 15.23 -1.66
N VAL A 106 9.44 15.47 -2.55
CA VAL A 106 8.54 16.63 -2.46
C VAL A 106 7.73 16.60 -1.16
N VAL A 107 7.14 15.45 -0.79
CA VAL A 107 6.37 15.31 0.45
C VAL A 107 7.24 15.54 1.68
N ARG A 108 8.49 15.07 1.68
CA ARG A 108 9.42 15.34 2.79
C ARG A 108 9.72 16.83 2.92
N LEU A 109 9.82 17.53 1.80
CA LEU A 109 10.09 18.95 1.76
C LEU A 109 8.86 19.78 2.20
N CYS A 110 7.66 19.41 1.74
CA CYS A 110 6.38 19.94 2.20
C CYS A 110 6.24 19.87 3.73
N ARG A 111 6.53 18.71 4.32
CA ARG A 111 6.49 18.53 5.79
C ARG A 111 7.44 19.44 6.57
N ARG A 112 8.55 19.85 5.95
CA ARG A 112 9.53 20.74 6.58
C ARG A 112 9.18 22.22 6.36
N LEU A 113 8.57 22.55 5.23
CA LEU A 113 8.34 23.92 4.79
C LEU A 113 6.88 24.11 4.30
N PRO A 114 5.99 24.70 5.12
CA PRO A 114 4.57 24.87 4.77
C PRO A 114 4.35 25.84 3.59
N VAL A 115 5.37 26.61 3.21
CA VAL A 115 5.33 27.48 2.02
C VAL A 115 5.21 26.66 0.73
N ILE A 116 5.81 25.47 0.71
CA ILE A 116 5.81 24.61 -0.48
C ILE A 116 4.43 24.01 -0.70
N ASP A 117 3.70 23.69 0.37
CA ASP A 117 2.29 23.28 0.25
C ASP A 117 1.44 24.36 -0.43
N ARG A 118 1.68 25.65 -0.13
CA ARG A 118 0.96 26.75 -0.81
C ARG A 118 1.33 26.90 -2.28
N LEU A 119 2.54 26.52 -2.69
CA LEU A 119 2.97 26.56 -4.08
C LEU A 119 2.45 25.33 -4.87
N VAL A 120 2.46 24.16 -4.25
CA VAL A 120 2.08 22.90 -4.90
C VAL A 120 0.56 22.76 -4.99
N LYS A 121 -0.20 23.23 -4.00
CA LYS A 121 -1.67 23.18 -3.97
C LYS A 121 -2.35 23.75 -5.22
N PRO A 122 -2.08 24.97 -5.70
CA PRO A 122 -2.73 25.51 -6.90
C PRO A 122 -2.38 24.72 -8.17
N VAL A 123 -1.17 24.16 -8.25
CA VAL A 123 -0.76 23.30 -9.37
C VAL A 123 -1.61 22.04 -9.37
N VAL A 124 -1.73 21.37 -8.22
CA VAL A 124 -2.53 20.15 -8.11
C VAL A 124 -4.02 20.44 -8.31
N ASP A 125 -4.56 21.53 -7.76
CA ASP A 125 -5.95 21.95 -7.98
C ASP A 125 -6.26 22.18 -9.47
N ARG A 126 -5.33 22.78 -10.24
CA ARG A 126 -5.49 22.93 -11.68
C ARG A 126 -5.51 21.58 -12.41
N VAL A 127 -4.67 20.62 -12.00
CA VAL A 127 -4.70 19.26 -12.54
C VAL A 127 -6.01 18.54 -12.19
N VAL A 128 -6.54 18.71 -10.97
CA VAL A 128 -7.85 18.19 -10.58
C VAL A 128 -8.96 18.79 -11.45
N ALA A 129 -8.91 20.09 -11.72
CA ALA A 129 -9.90 20.76 -12.57
C ALA A 129 -9.88 20.22 -14.01
N ILE A 130 -8.70 19.93 -14.56
CA ILE A 130 -8.55 19.28 -15.88
C ILE A 130 -9.10 17.85 -15.81
N ALA A 131 -8.71 17.08 -14.80
CA ALA A 131 -9.16 15.70 -14.60
C ALA A 131 -10.69 15.57 -14.44
N ARG A 132 -11.34 16.57 -13.82
CA ARG A 132 -12.81 16.63 -13.69
C ARG A 132 -13.50 16.78 -15.04
N ARG A 133 -13.00 17.67 -15.90
CA ARG A 133 -13.60 17.95 -17.24
C ARG A 133 -13.60 16.74 -18.17
N GLU A 134 -12.79 15.73 -17.89
CA GLU A 134 -12.70 14.51 -18.68
C GLU A 134 -13.43 13.32 -18.05
N SER A 135 -14.00 13.52 -16.86
CA SER A 135 -14.81 12.51 -16.17
C SER A 135 -16.31 12.73 -16.33
N GLU A 136 -16.71 13.84 -16.97
CA GLU A 136 -18.06 14.16 -17.48
C GLU A 136 -18.14 13.82 -18.96
#